data_AF-A0A1V4YIZ0-F1
#
_entry.id   AF-A0A1V4YIZ0-F1
#
_cell.length_a   1.000
_cell.length_b   1.000
_cell.length_c   1.000
_cell.angle_alpha   90.00
_cell.angle_beta   90.00
_cell.angle_gamma   90.00
#
_symmetry.space_group_name_H-M   'P 1'
#
loop_
_entity.id
_entity.type
_entity.pdbx_description
1 polymer ?
#
loop_
_entity_poly.entity_id
_entity_poly.type
_entity_poly.pdbx_seq_one_letter_code
_entity_poly.pdbx_strand_id
1 'polypeptide(L)' 'MANDLMEELKKEYEGIQKIEKEEGALIIYADDDTLWKILEDYRDEFNMEFEAGTGVEHFIRVVI' A
#
# COMPACT_ATOMS: atom_id res chain seq x y z
N MET A 1 -3.41 13.31 8.43
CA MET A 1 -3.89 11.93 8.63
C MET A 1 -3.52 11.04 7.45
N ALA A 2 -4.21 11.07 6.29
CA ALA A 2 -3.76 10.23 5.15
C ALA A 2 -2.40 10.64 4.55
N ASN A 3 -2.03 11.93 4.63
CA ASN A 3 -0.73 12.40 4.11
C ASN A 3 0.46 11.92 4.94
N ASP A 4 0.35 11.88 6.27
CA ASP A 4 1.41 11.41 7.16
C ASP A 4 1.70 9.93 6.93
N LEU A 5 0.65 9.10 6.77
CA LEU A 5 0.82 7.66 6.48
C LEU A 5 1.57 7.44 5.17
N MET A 6 1.31 8.23 4.13
CA MET A 6 2.01 8.12 2.85
C MET A 6 3.51 8.46 2.97
N GLU A 7 3.87 9.47 3.75
CA GLU A 7 5.27 9.85 3.96
C GLU A 7 6.02 8.84 4.85
N GLU A 8 5.37 8.33 5.88
CA GLU A 8 5.94 7.29 6.76
C GLU A 8 6.15 5.98 6.01
N LEU A 9 5.16 5.53 5.23
CA LEU A 9 5.30 4.35 4.38
C LEU A 9 6.44 4.50 3.38
N LYS A 10 6.59 5.65 2.72
CA LYS A 10 7.71 5.89 1.80
C LYS A 10 9.07 5.93 2.50
N LYS A 11 9.13 6.28 3.78
CA LYS A 11 10.37 6.25 4.57
C LYS A 11 10.72 4.86 5.07
N GLU A 12 9.73 4.11 5.54
CA GLU A 12 9.92 2.74 6.04
C GLU A 12 10.16 1.74 4.91
N TYR A 13 9.53 1.98 3.76
CA TYR A 13 9.51 1.05 2.64
C TYR A 13 10.07 1.71 1.37
N GLU A 14 11.38 1.55 1.16
CA GLU A 14 12.07 2.05 -0.06
C GLU A 14 11.57 1.40 -1.36
N GLY A 15 10.93 0.22 -1.30
CA GLY A 15 10.37 -0.46 -2.47
C GLY A 15 9.02 0.09 -2.94
N ILE A 16 8.50 1.14 -2.29
CA ILE A 16 7.29 1.81 -2.77
C ILE A 16 7.62 2.62 -4.01
N GLN A 17 6.99 2.26 -5.13
CA GLN A 17 7.12 2.96 -6.40
C GLN A 17 6.18 4.16 -6.47
N LYS A 18 4.93 3.99 -6.03
CA LYS A 18 3.89 5.02 -6.14
C LYS A 18 2.84 4.84 -5.05
N ILE A 19 2.28 5.95 -4.57
CA ILE A 19 1.07 5.91 -3.73
C ILE A 19 0.06 6.87 -4.34
N GLU A 20 -1.16 6.39 -4.58
CA GLU A 20 -2.30 7.17 -5.01
C GLU A 20 -3.31 7.29 -3.89
N LYS A 21 -3.95 8.45 -3.83
CA LYS A 21 -5.00 8.73 -2.84
C LYS A 21 -6.32 8.85 -3.57
N GLU A 22 -7.25 7.98 -3.22
CA GLU A 22 -8.64 8.02 -3.65
C GLU A 22 -9.55 8.51 -2.50
N GLU A 23 -10.80 8.84 -2.81
CA GLU A 23 -11.80 9.17 -1.79
C GLU A 23 -12.09 7.94 -0.91
N GLY A 24 -11.51 7.93 0.30
CA GLY A 24 -11.68 6.86 1.28
C GLY A 24 -10.74 5.65 1.09
N ALA A 25 -9.73 5.76 0.22
CA ALA A 25 -8.73 4.71 0.07
C ALA A 25 -7.35 5.25 -0.33
N LEU A 26 -6.31 4.48 -0.03
CA LEU A 26 -4.94 4.68 -0.47
C LEU A 26 -4.50 3.47 -1.29
N ILE A 27 -4.00 3.68 -2.50
CA ILE A 27 -3.48 2.63 -3.37
C ILE A 27 -1.95 2.72 -3.36
N ILE A 28 -1.28 1.69 -2.86
CA ILE A 28 0.17 1.62 -2.71
C ILE A 28 0.70 0.63 -3.75
N TYR A 29 1.51 1.13 -4.68
CA TYR A 29 2.23 0.33 -5.66
C TYR A 29 3.68 0.16 -5.20
N ALA A 30 4.12 -1.07 -5.08
CA ALA A 30 5.46 -1.41 -4.61
C ALA A 30 5.88 -2.78 -5.18
N ASP A 31 7.15 -3.14 -5.02
CA ASP A 31 7.61 -4.49 -5.32
C ASP A 31 6.92 -5.54 -4.43
N ASP A 32 6.78 -6.77 -4.92
CA ASP A 32 6.13 -7.89 -4.21
C ASP A 32 6.60 -8.06 -2.76
N ASP A 33 7.92 -8.03 -2.52
CA ASP A 33 8.50 -8.13 -1.17
C ASP A 33 8.03 -7.01 -0.24
N THR A 34 7.88 -5.80 -0.79
CA THR A 34 7.46 -4.63 -0.01
C THR A 34 5.97 -4.69 0.28
N LEU A 35 5.16 -5.05 -0.73
CA LEU A 35 3.73 -5.25 -0.53
C LEU A 35 3.48 -6.33 0.53
N TRP A 36 4.19 -7.46 0.45
CA TRP A 36 4.07 -8.52 1.46
C TRP A 36 4.36 -8.02 2.88
N LYS A 37 5.42 -7.24 3.08
CA LYS A 37 5.73 -6.65 4.39
C LYS A 37 4.64 -5.71 4.88
N ILE A 38 4.14 -4.82 4.02
CA ILE A 38 3.06 -3.89 4.37
C ILE A 38 1.80 -4.67 4.74
N LEU A 39 1.46 -5.71 3.97
CA LEU A 39 0.34 -6.59 4.26
C LEU A 39 0.49 -7.31 5.60
N GLU A 40 1.68 -7.80 5.94
CA GLU A 40 1.94 -8.47 7.22
C GLU A 40 1.86 -7.50 8.41
N ASP A 41 2.42 -6.31 8.25
CA ASP A 41 2.53 -5.31 9.31
C ASP A 41 1.16 -4.68 9.63
N TYR A 42 0.41 -4.34 8.59
CA TYR A 42 -0.87 -3.64 8.71
C TYR A 42 -2.10 -4.58 8.67
N ARG A 43 -1.90 -5.91 8.59
CA ARG A 43 -2.95 -6.91 8.37
C ARG A 43 -4.14 -6.78 9.32
N ASP A 44 -3.85 -6.43 10.56
CA ASP A 44 -4.81 -6.32 11.65
C ASP A 44 -5.33 -4.88 11.86
N GLU A 45 -4.65 -3.87 11.30
CA GLU A 45 -5.00 -2.45 11.48
C GLU A 45 -5.91 -1.91 10.37
N PHE A 46 -5.79 -2.39 9.13
CA PHE A 46 -6.57 -1.87 8.00
C PHE A 46 -7.23 -2.97 7.17
N ASN A 47 -8.40 -2.66 6.61
CA ASN A 47 -9.01 -3.49 5.57
C ASN A 47 -8.23 -3.28 4.26
N MET A 48 -7.21 -4.11 4.07
CA MET A 48 -6.37 -4.11 2.88
C MET A 48 -6.87 -5.13 1.87
N GLU A 49 -7.18 -4.67 0.66
CA GLU A 49 -7.46 -5.53 -0.48
C GLU A 49 -6.21 -5.62 -1.36
N PHE A 50 -5.66 -6.82 -1.49
CA PHE A 50 -4.54 -7.10 -2.39
C PHE A 50 -5.09 -7.52 -3.74
N GLU A 51 -4.91 -6.66 -4.74
CA GLU A 51 -5.27 -6.98 -6.12
C GLU A 51 -4.01 -7.27 -6.92
N ALA A 52 -3.78 -8.56 -7.18
CA ALA A 52 -2.82 -9.00 -8.18
C ALA A 52 -3.47 -8.86 -9.56
N GLY A 53 -3.52 -7.62 -10.07
CA GLY A 53 -4.07 -7.33 -11.39
C GLY A 53 -3.42 -8.23 -12.44
N THR A 54 -4.22 -8.80 -13.34
CA THR A 54 -3.81 -9.78 -14.35
C THR A 54 -2.68 -9.24 -15.24
N GLY A 55 -1.43 -9.42 -14.80
CA GLY A 55 -0.21 -9.33 -15.59
C GLY A 55 0.53 -7.99 -15.65
N VAL A 56 0.24 -6.97 -14.82
CA VAL A 56 1.03 -5.71 -14.92
C VAL A 56 1.60 -5.19 -13.61
N GLU A 57 0.85 -4.86 -12.56
CA GLU A 57 1.44 -4.26 -11.35
C GLU A 57 0.66 -4.70 -10.10
N HIS A 58 1.36 -5.15 -9.06
CA HIS A 58 0.76 -5.48 -7.77
C HIS A 58 0.59 -4.22 -6.92
N PHE A 59 -0.53 -4.12 -6.20
CA PHE A 59 -0.78 -3.01 -5.30
C PHE A 59 -1.61 -3.41 -4.09
N ILE A 60 -1.48 -2.64 -3.02
CA ILE A 60 -2.31 -2.73 -1.83
C ILE A 60 -3.27 -1.56 -1.81
N ARG A 61 -4.56 -1.86 -1.69
CA ARG A 61 -5.60 -0.86 -1.46
C ARG A 61 -5.97 -0.84 0.01
N VAL A 62 -5.62 0.25 0.70
CA VAL A 62 -5.92 0.50 2.11
C VAL A 62 -7.18 1.36 2.19
N VAL A 63 -8.28 0.83 2.72
CA VAL A 63 -9.50 1.61 2.97
C VAL A 63 -9.35 2.38 4.29
N ILE A 64 -9.55 3.69 4.27
CA ILE A 64 -9.40 4.64 5.41
C ILE A 64 -10.69 5.36 5.76
#